data_AF-A0A7V6PW02-F1
#
_entry.id   AF-A0A7V6PW02-F1
#
_cell.length_a   1.000
_cell.length_b   1.000
_cell.length_c   1.000
_cell.angle_alpha   90.00
_cell.angle_beta   90.00
_cell.angle_gamma   90.00
#
_symmetry.space_group_name_H-M   'P 1'
#
loop_
_entity.id
_entity.type
_entity.pdbx_description
1 polymer ?
#
loop_
_entity_poly.entity_id
_entity_poly.type
_entity_poly.pdbx_seq_one_letter_code
_entity_poly.pdbx_strand_id
1 'polypeptide(L)'
;MEDKQDGRTFCILTFLVDKNGKETSKEVIVDVLWGHMEEKKAFTNFSTCLYYLRKTLAGLGFPNLVINNARTVSLDMSQISTDVQEFEKYISDMKQKKSINLSKFRKFLENY
;
A
#
# COMPACT_ATOMS: atom_id res chain seq x y z
N MET A 1 -5.25 25.16 -6.81
CA MET A 1 -6.13 24.31 -5.97
C MET A 1 -5.67 22.85 -6.02
N GLU A 2 -4.36 22.61 -6.17
CA GLU A 2 -3.82 21.33 -6.67
C GLU A 2 -3.00 20.54 -5.62
N ASP A 3 -2.50 21.20 -4.56
CA ASP A 3 -1.62 20.56 -3.56
C ASP A 3 -2.31 19.71 -2.48
N LYS A 4 -3.64 19.80 -2.29
CA LYS A 4 -4.33 19.04 -1.22
C LYS A 4 -4.77 17.63 -1.64
N GLN A 5 -4.69 17.30 -2.93
CA GLN A 5 -5.23 16.07 -3.50
C GLN A 5 -4.21 14.92 -3.52
N ASP A 6 -2.92 15.26 -3.61
CA ASP A 6 -1.81 14.29 -3.63
C ASP A 6 -1.60 13.61 -2.27
N GLY A 7 -1.66 14.38 -1.17
CA GLY A 7 -1.46 13.85 0.19
C GLY A 7 -2.50 12.82 0.64
N ARG A 8 -3.73 12.82 0.10
CA ARG A 8 -4.81 11.91 0.52
C ARG A 8 -4.84 10.58 -0.25
N THR A 9 -4.35 10.58 -1.49
CA THR A 9 -4.24 9.35 -2.31
C THR A 9 -3.11 8.47 -1.77
N PHE A 10 -2.00 9.09 -1.35
CA PHE A 10 -0.89 8.43 -0.69
C PHE A 10 -1.33 7.71 0.60
N CYS A 11 -2.25 8.29 1.38
CA CYS A 11 -2.76 7.68 2.60
C CYS A 11 -3.45 6.32 2.37
N ILE A 12 -4.21 6.15 1.28
CA ILE A 12 -4.85 4.86 0.98
C ILE A 12 -3.79 3.83 0.60
N LEU A 13 -2.86 4.17 -0.30
CA LEU A 13 -1.83 3.22 -0.74
C LEU A 13 -0.98 2.75 0.44
N THR A 14 -0.47 3.67 1.26
CA THR A 14 0.33 3.36 2.45
C THR A 14 -0.44 2.47 3.41
N PHE A 15 -1.71 2.77 3.66
CA PHE A 15 -2.55 1.94 4.52
C PHE A 15 -2.70 0.52 3.95
N LEU A 16 -2.98 0.37 2.65
CA LEU A 16 -3.15 -0.94 2.03
C LEU A 16 -1.84 -1.75 1.96
N VAL A 17 -0.70 -1.08 1.76
CA VAL A 17 0.64 -1.69 1.81
C VAL A 17 0.93 -2.26 3.20
N ASP A 18 0.61 -1.53 4.27
CA ASP A 18 0.70 -2.02 5.65
C ASP A 18 -0.18 -3.27 5.90
N LYS A 19 -1.36 -3.33 5.26
CA LYS A 19 -2.23 -4.51 5.32
C LYS A 19 -1.73 -5.71 4.51
N ASN A 20 -0.72 -5.53 3.66
CA ASN A 20 0.02 -6.60 2.99
C ASN A 20 -0.91 -7.63 2.31
N GLY A 21 -1.83 -7.13 1.48
CA GLY A 21 -2.79 -7.95 0.72
C GLY A 21 -4.03 -8.41 1.49
N LYS A 22 -4.14 -8.15 2.80
CA LYS A 22 -5.35 -8.47 3.56
C LYS A 22 -6.54 -7.62 3.11
N GLU A 23 -7.67 -8.26 2.88
CA GLU A 23 -8.93 -7.55 2.64
C GLU A 23 -9.28 -6.69 3.85
N THR A 24 -9.47 -5.39 3.59
CA THR A 24 -9.83 -4.44 4.65
C THR A 24 -11.13 -3.74 4.32
N SER A 25 -12.00 -3.61 5.32
CA SER A 25 -13.29 -2.92 5.20
C SER A 25 -13.09 -1.46 4.81
N LYS A 26 -13.94 -0.99 3.89
CA LYS A 26 -14.00 0.42 3.48
C LYS A 26 -14.39 1.31 4.65
N GLU A 27 -15.31 0.86 5.50
CA GLU A 27 -15.69 1.59 6.72
C GLU A 27 -14.46 1.83 7.62
N VAL A 28 -13.62 0.80 7.84
CA VAL A 28 -12.40 0.91 8.65
C VAL A 28 -11.39 1.87 8.03
N ILE A 29 -11.17 1.79 6.72
CA ILE A 29 -10.24 2.71 6.03
C ILE A 29 -10.74 4.15 6.14
N VAL A 30 -12.05 4.35 5.98
CA VAL A 30 -12.70 5.66 6.06
C VAL A 30 -12.57 6.25 7.47
N ASP A 31 -12.84 5.47 8.50
CA ASP A 31 -12.72 5.89 9.90
C ASP A 31 -11.27 6.28 10.25
N VAL A 32 -10.29 5.47 9.86
CA VAL A 32 -8.87 5.75 10.15
C VAL A 32 -8.37 7.00 9.44
N LEU A 33 -8.71 7.18 8.16
CA LEU A 33 -8.17 8.27 7.34
C LEU A 33 -8.99 9.57 7.42
N TRP A 34 -10.29 9.47 7.69
CA TRP A 34 -11.24 10.58 7.65
C TRP A 34 -12.25 10.59 8.81
N GLY A 35 -12.05 9.87 9.92
CA GLY A 35 -12.98 9.81 11.05
C GLY A 35 -13.30 11.15 11.71
N HIS A 36 -12.51 12.19 11.44
CA HIS A 36 -12.79 13.57 11.86
C HIS A 36 -13.82 14.31 10.98
N MET A 37 -14.25 13.70 9.87
CA MET A 37 -15.18 14.27 8.90
C MET A 37 -16.58 13.65 9.05
N GLU A 38 -17.60 14.36 8.57
CA GLU A 38 -18.93 13.78 8.40
C GLU A 38 -18.86 12.56 7.47
N GLU A 39 -19.53 11.47 7.85
CA GLU A 39 -19.48 10.15 7.20
C GLU A 39 -19.66 10.24 5.68
N LYS A 40 -20.71 10.92 5.21
CA LYS A 40 -20.99 11.07 3.77
C LYS A 40 -19.83 11.72 3.02
N LYS A 41 -19.21 12.74 3.61
CA LYS A 41 -18.06 13.45 3.04
C LYS A 41 -16.80 12.59 3.09
N ALA A 42 -16.62 11.81 4.16
CA ALA A 42 -15.52 10.87 4.32
C ALA A 42 -15.56 9.78 3.22
N PHE A 43 -16.72 9.15 2.99
CA PHE A 43 -16.90 8.17 1.92
C PHE A 43 -16.75 8.74 0.51
N THR A 44 -17.19 9.99 0.29
CA THR A 44 -17.00 10.70 -0.98
C THR A 44 -15.51 10.90 -1.26
N ASN A 45 -14.74 11.32 -0.24
CA ASN A 45 -13.29 11.49 -0.36
C ASN A 45 -12.59 10.15 -0.61
N PHE A 46 -12.95 9.10 0.13
CA PHE A 46 -12.40 7.76 -0.05
C PHE A 46 -12.60 7.27 -1.48
N SER A 47 -13.83 7.36 -2.00
CA SER A 47 -14.16 6.90 -3.36
C SER A 47 -13.35 7.66 -4.42
N THR A 48 -13.21 8.98 -4.24
CA THR A 48 -12.41 9.84 -5.12
C THR A 48 -10.93 9.45 -5.09
N CYS A 49 -10.35 9.28 -3.90
CA CYS A 49 -8.93 8.91 -3.75
C CYS A 49 -8.66 7.50 -4.29
N LEU A 50 -9.56 6.54 -4.03
CA LEU A 50 -9.44 5.18 -4.55
C LEU A 50 -9.50 5.15 -6.08
N TYR A 51 -10.36 5.96 -6.69
CA TYR A 51 -10.42 6.11 -8.14
C TYR A 51 -9.10 6.64 -8.70
N TYR A 52 -8.57 7.73 -8.14
CA TYR A 52 -7.30 8.30 -8.59
C TYR A 52 -6.13 7.34 -8.38
N LEU A 53 -6.06 6.65 -7.24
CA LEU A 53 -5.06 5.62 -6.98
C LEU A 53 -5.07 4.55 -8.09
N ARG A 54 -6.24 4.00 -8.40
CA ARG A 54 -6.38 2.99 -9.47
C ARG A 54 -5.98 3.53 -10.84
N LYS A 55 -6.35 4.77 -11.16
CA LYS A 55 -5.99 5.42 -12.42
C LYS A 55 -4.48 5.62 -12.53
N THR A 56 -3.84 6.10 -11.47
CA THR A 56 -2.38 6.31 -11.40
C THR A 56 -1.65 4.98 -11.55
N LEU A 57 -2.03 3.95 -10.79
CA LEU A 57 -1.42 2.63 -10.88
C LEU A 57 -1.61 1.98 -12.25
N ALA A 58 -2.79 2.13 -12.87
CA ALA A 58 -3.01 1.69 -14.24
C ALA A 58 -2.05 2.38 -15.23
N GLY A 59 -1.84 3.69 -15.09
CA GLY A 59 -0.87 4.45 -15.89
C GLY A 59 0.58 4.01 -15.69
N LEU A 60 0.90 3.42 -14.54
CA LEU A 60 2.21 2.84 -14.22
C LEU A 60 2.35 1.35 -14.63
N GLY A 61 1.32 0.76 -15.27
CA GLY A 61 1.35 -0.63 -15.71
C GLY A 61 0.73 -1.64 -14.73
N PHE A 62 0.06 -1.17 -13.67
CA PHE A 62 -0.55 -2.00 -12.62
C PHE A 62 -2.09 -1.84 -12.56
N PRO A 63 -2.84 -2.11 -13.64
CA PRO A 63 -4.28 -1.82 -13.71
C PRO A 63 -5.13 -2.65 -12.73
N ASN A 64 -4.62 -3.80 -12.30
CA ASN A 64 -5.33 -4.75 -11.44
C ASN A 64 -4.69 -4.89 -10.06
N LEU A 65 -3.78 -4.00 -9.67
CA LEU A 65 -3.10 -4.10 -8.38
C LEU A 65 -4.05 -3.86 -7.20
N VAL A 66 -5.04 -2.97 -7.35
CA VAL A 66 -6.05 -2.73 -6.29
C VAL A 66 -7.27 -3.60 -6.56
N ILE A 67 -7.53 -4.54 -5.67
CA ILE A 67 -8.73 -5.38 -5.67
C ILE A 67 -9.81 -4.63 -4.89
N ASN A 68 -10.87 -4.21 -5.58
CA ASN A 68 -11.96 -3.44 -4.99
C ASN A 68 -13.25 -4.26 -5.03
N ASN A 69 -13.63 -4.81 -3.88
CA ASN A 69 -14.89 -5.54 -3.69
C ASN A 69 -15.98 -4.58 -3.20
N ALA A 70 -17.21 -5.08 -3.01
CA ALA A 70 -18.33 -4.24 -2.56
C ALA A 70 -18.01 -3.50 -1.24
N ARG A 71 -17.51 -4.23 -0.24
CA ARG A 71 -17.24 -3.71 1.12
C ARG A 71 -15.77 -3.65 1.49
N THR A 72 -14.90 -4.31 0.75
CA THR A 72 -13.47 -4.44 1.08
C THR A 72 -12.57 -3.93 -0.05
N VAL A 73 -11.36 -3.55 0.32
CA VAL A 73 -10.27 -3.23 -0.61
C VAL A 73 -8.99 -3.94 -0.14
N SER A 74 -8.20 -4.44 -1.09
CA SER A 74 -6.88 -5.03 -0.85
C SER A 74 -5.93 -4.76 -2.02
N LEU A 75 -4.67 -5.17 -1.86
CA LEU A 75 -3.67 -5.19 -2.93
C LEU A 75 -3.41 -6.63 -3.37
N ASP A 76 -3.25 -6.83 -4.68
CA ASP A 76 -2.69 -8.06 -5.22
C ASP A 76 -1.16 -8.05 -5.05
N MET A 77 -0.70 -8.64 -3.94
CA MET A 77 0.72 -8.73 -3.62
C MET A 77 1.51 -9.66 -4.56
N SER A 78 0.88 -10.33 -5.52
CA SER A 78 1.62 -11.06 -6.57
C SER A 78 2.22 -10.11 -7.62
N GLN A 79 1.72 -8.88 -7.72
CA GLN A 79 2.16 -7.88 -8.70
C GLN A 79 3.26 -6.95 -8.17
N ILE A 80 3.46 -6.89 -6.85
CA ILE A 80 4.42 -5.97 -6.21
C ILE A 80 5.16 -6.64 -5.05
N SER A 81 6.37 -6.17 -4.78
CA SER A 81 7.07 -6.39 -3.51
C SER A 81 7.23 -5.07 -2.76
N THR A 82 7.41 -5.15 -1.43
CA THR A 82 7.75 -3.99 -0.61
C THR A 82 9.14 -4.13 -0.03
N ASP A 83 9.78 -2.99 0.23
CA ASP A 83 11.06 -2.88 0.91
C ASP A 83 11.08 -3.61 2.26
N VAL A 84 9.99 -3.48 3.04
CA VAL A 84 9.78 -4.19 4.30
C VAL A 84 9.76 -5.71 4.09
N GLN A 85 9.02 -6.22 3.11
CA GLN A 85 8.98 -7.66 2.81
C GLN A 85 10.35 -8.19 2.39
N GLU A 86 11.06 -7.44 1.55
CA GLU A 86 12.41 -7.79 1.10
C GLU A 86 13.40 -7.83 2.25
N PHE A 87 13.30 -6.86 3.17
CA PHE A 87 14.09 -6.81 4.38
C PHE A 87 13.77 -7.96 5.35
N GLU A 88 12.49 -8.23 5.62
CA GLU A 88 12.06 -9.34 6.48
C GLU A 88 12.54 -10.69 5.95
N LYS A 89 12.43 -10.90 4.62
CA LYS A 89 12.95 -12.09 3.95
C LYS A 89 14.46 -12.21 4.13
N TYR A 90 15.19 -11.10 4.00
CA TYR A 90 16.62 -11.06 4.20
C TYR A 90 17.02 -11.44 5.64
N ILE A 91 16.35 -10.89 6.65
CA ILE A 91 16.58 -11.22 8.06
C ILE A 91 16.24 -12.69 8.36
N SER A 92 15.15 -13.21 7.78
CA SER A 92 14.77 -14.62 7.92
C SER A 92 15.83 -15.57 7.34
N ASP A 93 16.33 -15.28 6.13
CA ASP A 93 17.42 -16.03 5.48
C ASP A 93 18.68 -16.06 6.36
N MET A 94 19.04 -14.92 6.97
CA MET A 94 20.20 -14.82 7.86
C MET A 94 20.06 -15.68 9.11
N LYS A 95 18.89 -15.66 9.75
CA LYS A 95 18.59 -16.49 10.94
C LYS A 95 18.74 -17.97 10.61
N GLN A 96 18.24 -18.40 9.46
CA GLN A 96 18.32 -19.79 9.03
C GLN A 96 19.75 -20.23 8.69
N LYS A 97 20.52 -19.37 8.02
CA LYS A 97 21.90 -19.68 7.60
C LYS A 97 22.95 -19.45 8.68
N LYS A 98 22.57 -18.89 9.84
CA LYS A 98 23.48 -18.44 10.92
C LYS A 98 24.70 -17.64 10.43
N SER A 99 24.57 -16.97 9.29
CA SER A 99 25.67 -16.28 8.62
C SER A 99 25.14 -15.07 7.86
N ILE A 100 25.93 -14.00 7.88
CA ILE A 100 25.61 -12.74 7.22
C ILE A 100 26.23 -12.75 5.84
N ASN A 101 25.41 -12.61 4.80
CA ASN A 101 25.90 -12.41 3.45
C ASN A 101 26.04 -10.89 3.19
N LEU A 102 27.19 -10.33 3.57
CA LEU A 102 27.46 -8.89 3.47
C LEU A 102 27.35 -8.34 2.05
N SER A 103 27.66 -9.15 1.02
CA SER A 103 27.52 -8.73 -0.38
C SER A 103 26.05 -8.64 -0.81
N LYS A 104 25.18 -9.53 -0.34
CA LYS A 104 23.72 -9.42 -0.54
C LYS A 104 23.13 -8.24 0.24
N PHE A 105 23.60 -7.97 1.45
CA PHE A 105 23.18 -6.78 2.22
C PHE A 105 23.56 -5.48 1.51
N ARG A 106 24.81 -5.40 1.05
CA ARG A 106 25.31 -4.21 0.36
C ARG A 106 24.51 -3.92 -0.91
N LYS A 107 24.20 -4.95 -1.71
CA LYS A 107 23.33 -4.80 -2.89
C LYS A 107 21.91 -4.33 -2.54
N PHE A 108 21.36 -4.77 -1.41
CA PHE A 108 20.06 -4.26 -0.94
C PHE A 108 20.14 -2.77 -0.61
N LEU A 109 21.21 -2.32 0.05
CA LEU A 109 21.42 -0.90 0.37
C LEU A 109 21.69 -0.03 -0.85
N GLU A 110 22.28 -0.56 -1.92
CA GLU A 110 22.53 0.19 -3.17
C GLU A 110 21.24 0.56 -3.94
N ASN A 111 20.09 -0.02 -3.57
CA ASN A 111 18.78 0.28 -4.16
C ASN A 111 17.99 1.37 -3.40
N TYR A 112 18.55 1.98 -2.34
CA TYR A 112 17.96 3.05 -1.51
C TYR A 112 18.96 4.20 -1.30
#